data_AF-A0A7J6EMX3-F1
#
_entry.id   AF-A0A7J6EMX3-F1
#
_cell.length_a   1.000
_cell.length_b   1.000
_cell.length_c   1.000
_cell.angle_alpha   90.00
_cell.angle_beta   90.00
_cell.angle_gamma   90.00
#
_symmetry.space_group_name_H-M   'P 1'
#
loop_
_entity.id
_entity.type
_entity.pdbx_description
1 polymer ?
#
loop_
_entity_poly.entity_id
_entity_poly.type
_entity_poly.pdbx_seq_one_letter_code
_entity_poly.pdbx_strand_id
1 'polypeptide(L)'
;MESSGIPFPKNQSMKIHSSLWNADDWATRGGLVKTDWTQAPFTASYRNFNATQACLWASGHSSCGPLGSKSRPKNWLNQNLDGTDKKKLEWRICL
;
A
#
# COMPACT_ATOMS: atom_id res chain seq x y z
N MET A 1 -4.13 4.86 19.71
CA MET A 1 -3.05 4.69 18.72
C MET A 1 -2.07 5.85 18.84
N GLU A 2 -2.37 7.07 18.36
CA GLU A 2 -1.56 8.27 18.69
C GLU A 2 -1.73 8.68 20.16
N SER A 3 -2.94 8.54 20.70
CA SER A 3 -3.20 8.63 22.16
C SER A 3 -2.44 7.59 22.99
N SER A 4 -1.90 6.57 22.32
CA SER A 4 -1.06 5.53 22.90
C SER A 4 0.43 5.75 22.56
N GLY A 5 0.78 6.89 21.95
CA GLY A 5 2.14 7.26 21.57
C GLY A 5 2.68 6.64 20.27
N ILE A 6 1.86 5.91 19.51
CA ILE A 6 2.28 5.21 18.29
C ILE A 6 2.14 6.14 17.08
N PRO A 7 3.23 6.46 16.34
CA PRO A 7 3.18 7.32 15.17
C PRO A 7 2.33 6.73 14.03
N PHE A 8 1.61 7.59 13.30
CA PHE A 8 0.79 7.19 12.16
C PHE A 8 0.90 8.22 11.00
N PRO A 9 1.02 7.78 9.72
CA PRO A 9 1.20 8.69 8.59
C PRO A 9 -0.12 9.37 8.18
N LYS A 10 -0.59 10.31 9.00
CA LYS A 10 -1.85 11.04 8.81
C LYS A 10 -1.74 12.25 7.89
N ASN A 11 -0.66 13.03 8.05
CA ASN A 11 -0.49 14.34 7.43
C ASN A 11 0.67 14.37 6.42
N GLN A 12 1.12 13.21 5.95
CA GLN A 12 2.22 13.08 5.01
C GLN A 12 1.65 12.59 3.67
N SER A 13 1.62 13.47 2.66
CA SER A 13 1.21 13.08 1.31
C SER A 13 2.17 12.04 0.73
N MET A 14 1.64 10.97 0.15
CA MET A 14 2.45 9.87 -0.39
C MET A 14 2.38 9.81 -1.92
N LYS A 15 3.36 9.12 -2.51
CA LYS A 15 3.41 8.80 -3.94
C LYS A 15 3.35 7.28 -4.11
N ILE A 16 2.74 6.84 -5.21
CA ILE A 16 2.74 5.42 -5.60
C ILE A 16 4.02 5.17 -6.39
N HIS A 17 4.77 4.15 -5.98
CA HIS A 17 5.98 3.69 -6.66
C HIS A 17 5.84 2.22 -7.04
N SER A 18 6.38 1.85 -8.19
CA SER A 18 6.51 0.47 -8.64
C SER A 18 7.90 0.27 -9.21
N SER A 19 8.55 -0.83 -8.86
CA SER A 19 9.94 -1.12 -9.23
C SER A 19 10.20 -2.62 -9.20
N LEU A 20 10.99 -3.11 -10.15
CA LEU A 20 11.60 -4.45 -10.13
C LEU A 20 13.11 -4.27 -9.96
N TRP A 21 13.69 -4.86 -8.92
CA TRP A 21 15.10 -4.65 -8.57
C TRP A 21 15.67 -5.89 -7.87
N ASN A 22 17.00 -6.03 -7.88
CA ASN A 22 17.71 -7.13 -7.21
C ASN A 22 17.91 -6.83 -5.72
N ALA A 23 17.43 -7.73 -4.86
CA ALA A 23 17.52 -7.65 -3.40
C ALA A 23 18.19 -8.89 -2.79
N ASP A 24 19.25 -9.41 -3.43
CA ASP A 24 19.97 -10.63 -3.09
C ASP A 24 20.42 -10.75 -1.63
N ASP A 25 20.61 -9.63 -0.94
CA ASP A 25 21.07 -9.63 0.46
C ASP A 25 19.99 -10.10 1.44
N TRP A 26 18.71 -10.11 1.05
CA TRP A 26 17.63 -10.44 1.97
C TRP A 26 16.39 -11.11 1.37
N ALA A 27 16.10 -10.95 0.08
CA ALA A 27 14.80 -11.29 -0.48
C ALA A 27 14.45 -12.79 -0.43
N THR A 28 15.41 -13.67 -0.71
CA THR A 28 15.18 -15.12 -0.85
C THR A 28 15.95 -15.90 0.20
N ARG A 29 15.21 -16.57 1.11
CA ARG A 29 15.75 -17.30 2.27
C ARG A 29 16.71 -16.44 3.11
N GLY A 30 16.34 -15.17 3.36
CA GLY A 30 17.19 -14.23 4.09
C GLY A 30 18.52 -13.91 3.39
N GLY A 31 18.56 -14.03 2.06
CA GLY A 31 19.74 -13.74 1.24
C GLY A 31 20.65 -14.95 0.95
N LEU A 32 20.27 -16.15 1.40
CA LEU A 32 21.02 -17.39 1.14
C LEU A 32 20.94 -17.87 -0.31
N VAL A 33 19.89 -17.49 -1.04
CA VAL A 33 19.72 -17.83 -2.46
C VAL A 33 19.86 -16.54 -3.26
N LYS A 34 20.80 -16.52 -4.21
CA LYS A 34 21.12 -15.36 -5.04
C LYS A 34 20.43 -15.47 -6.40
N THR A 35 20.27 -14.32 -7.05
CA THR A 35 19.68 -14.20 -8.38
C THR A 35 20.57 -14.91 -9.42
N ASP A 36 19.97 -15.85 -10.15
CA ASP A 36 20.61 -16.49 -11.29
C ASP A 36 20.38 -15.65 -12.56
N TRP A 37 21.38 -14.84 -12.90
CA TRP A 37 21.33 -13.92 -14.03
C TRP A 37 21.29 -14.62 -15.40
N THR A 38 21.55 -15.93 -15.48
CA THR A 38 21.39 -16.69 -16.73
C THR A 38 19.92 -16.82 -17.14
N GLN A 39 18.99 -16.61 -16.20
CA GLN A 39 17.54 -16.65 -16.44
C GLN A 39 16.95 -15.27 -16.79
N ALA A 40 17.79 -14.25 -16.96
CA ALA A 40 17.35 -12.94 -17.43
C ALA A 40 16.79 -13.02 -18.87
N PRO A 41 15.81 -12.15 -19.24
CA PRO A 41 15.31 -11.00 -18.48
C PRO A 41 14.19 -11.33 -17.48
N PHE A 42 14.26 -10.72 -16.30
CA PHE A 42 13.16 -10.73 -15.33
C PHE A 42 12.13 -9.66 -15.70
N THR A 43 10.88 -10.07 -15.96
CA THR A 43 9.84 -9.17 -16.47
C THR A 43 8.66 -9.09 -15.52
N ALA A 44 8.34 -7.88 -15.04
CA ALA A 44 7.12 -7.58 -14.30
C ALA A 44 6.15 -6.79 -15.19
N SER A 45 4.90 -7.25 -15.30
CA SER A 45 3.87 -6.59 -16.11
C SER A 45 2.78 -6.01 -15.21
N TYR A 46 2.48 -4.73 -15.37
CA TYR A 46 1.44 -4.02 -14.63
C TYR A 46 0.36 -3.56 -15.61
N ARG A 47 -0.91 -3.69 -15.20
CA ARG A 47 -2.07 -3.25 -15.99
C ARG A 47 -3.11 -2.63 -15.06
N ASN A 48 -4.08 -1.94 -15.64
CA ASN A 48 -5.24 -1.38 -14.93
C ASN A 48 -4.85 -0.40 -13.81
N PHE A 49 -3.91 0.52 -14.07
CA PHE A 49 -3.59 1.58 -13.12
C PHE A 49 -4.82 2.44 -12.86
N ASN A 50 -5.36 2.38 -11.64
CA ASN A 50 -6.57 3.09 -11.24
C ASN A 50 -6.33 3.87 -9.95
N ALA A 51 -6.15 5.19 -10.09
CA ALA A 51 -6.02 6.13 -8.98
C ALA A 51 -7.21 7.10 -8.89
N THR A 52 -8.36 6.74 -9.46
CA THR A 52 -9.56 7.61 -9.50
C THR A 52 -10.16 7.90 -8.12
N GLN A 53 -9.84 7.06 -7.13
CA GLN A 53 -10.27 7.20 -5.74
C GLN A 53 -9.19 7.78 -4.82
N ALA A 54 -8.09 8.30 -5.37
CA ALA A 54 -7.06 8.97 -4.58
C ALA A 54 -7.41 10.46 -4.39
N CYS A 55 -6.95 11.03 -3.27
CA CYS A 55 -6.89 12.47 -3.13
C CYS A 55 -5.51 12.97 -3.58
N LEU A 56 -5.51 13.94 -4.49
CA LEU A 56 -4.31 14.55 -4.99
C LEU A 56 -3.84 15.64 -4.02
N TRP A 57 -2.53 15.70 -3.79
CA TRP A 57 -1.91 16.80 -3.09
C TRP A 57 -1.18 17.67 -4.13
N ALA A 58 -1.64 18.91 -4.32
CA ALA A 58 -1.08 19.83 -5.31
C ALA A 58 -1.10 21.26 -4.76
N SER A 59 -0.08 22.05 -5.09
CA SER A 59 0.01 23.48 -4.71
C SER A 59 -0.22 23.76 -3.22
N GLY A 60 0.26 22.87 -2.34
CA GLY A 60 0.14 23.03 -0.88
C GLY A 60 -1.22 22.64 -0.28
N HIS A 61 -2.15 22.11 -1.07
CA HIS A 61 -3.47 21.71 -0.61
C HIS A 61 -3.87 20.30 -1.10
N SER A 62 -4.75 19.64 -0.35
CA SER A 62 -5.35 18.36 -0.74
C SER A 62 -6.63 18.59 -1.53
N SER A 63 -6.87 17.76 -2.54
CA SER A 63 -8.18 17.63 -3.19
C SER A 63 -9.20 16.87 -2.32
N CYS A 64 -8.77 16.25 -1.21
CA CYS A 64 -9.69 15.69 -0.23
C CYS A 64 -10.53 16.81 0.39
N GLY A 65 -11.85 16.74 0.22
CA GLY A 65 -12.78 17.59 0.97
C GLY A 65 -12.75 17.33 2.49
N PRO A 66 -13.43 18.16 3.29
CA PRO A 66 -13.68 17.87 4.72
C PRO A 66 -14.43 16.54 4.90
N LEU A 67 -14.30 15.94 6.09
CA LEU A 67 -15.01 14.70 6.48
C LEU A 67 -16.51 14.86 6.17
N GLY A 68 -17.07 14.00 5.29
CA GLY A 68 -18.49 14.01 4.92
C GLY A 68 -18.86 14.77 3.63
N SER A 69 -17.92 15.42 2.93
CA SER A 69 -18.20 16.06 1.64
C SER A 69 -18.33 15.05 0.48
N LYS A 70 -19.29 15.30 -0.43
CA LYS A 70 -19.47 14.57 -1.71
C LYS A 70 -18.24 14.65 -2.65
N SER A 71 -17.28 15.54 -2.36
CA SER A 71 -16.02 15.70 -3.10
C SER A 71 -14.88 14.79 -2.62
N ARG A 72 -15.08 13.99 -1.56
CA ARG A 72 -14.11 12.94 -1.19
C ARG A 72 -14.27 11.73 -2.08
N PRO A 73 -13.17 11.11 -2.56
CA PRO A 73 -13.26 9.77 -3.10
C PRO A 73 -13.83 8.82 -2.05
N LYS A 74 -14.74 7.96 -2.51
CA LYS A 74 -15.72 7.17 -1.75
C LYS A 74 -15.20 6.51 -0.48
N ASN A 75 -16.10 6.45 0.52
CA ASN A 75 -16.28 5.64 1.73
C ASN A 75 -15.34 4.47 2.11
N TRP A 76 -14.54 3.90 1.21
CA TRP A 76 -13.75 2.69 1.48
C TRP A 76 -12.67 2.88 2.54
N LEU A 77 -12.01 4.05 2.59
CA LEU A 77 -10.94 4.33 3.56
C LEU A 77 -11.45 4.43 5.00
N ASN A 78 -12.75 4.73 5.18
CA ASN A 78 -13.39 4.80 6.49
C ASN A 78 -14.16 3.51 6.83
N GLN A 79 -13.98 2.43 6.06
CA GLN A 79 -14.64 1.15 6.35
C GLN A 79 -13.96 0.45 7.53
N ASN A 80 -14.79 -0.13 8.38
CA ASN A 80 -14.34 -1.06 9.41
C ASN A 80 -14.38 -2.48 8.87
N LEU A 81 -13.43 -3.31 9.29
CA LEU A 81 -13.44 -4.75 9.00
C LEU A 81 -14.64 -5.42 9.67
N ASP A 82 -15.45 -6.13 8.89
CA ASP A 82 -16.56 -6.93 9.42
C ASP A 82 -16.07 -8.28 9.97
N GLY A 83 -17.00 -9.10 10.50
CA GLY A 83 -16.65 -10.42 11.06
C GLY A 83 -16.10 -11.40 10.03
N THR A 84 -16.47 -11.26 8.76
CA THR A 84 -15.97 -12.10 7.67
C THR A 84 -14.55 -11.70 7.27
N ASP A 85 -14.29 -10.40 7.17
CA ASP A 85 -12.97 -9.88 6.84
C ASP A 85 -11.94 -10.15 7.94
N LYS A 86 -12.36 -10.13 9.21
CA LYS A 86 -11.52 -10.57 10.34
C LYS A 86 -11.13 -12.03 10.22
N LYS A 87 -12.08 -12.93 9.94
CA LYS A 87 -11.79 -14.36 9.72
C LYS A 87 -10.83 -14.59 8.56
N LYS A 88 -10.96 -13.83 7.47
CA LYS A 88 -10.00 -13.90 6.34
C LYS A 88 -8.59 -13.49 6.77
N LEU A 89 -8.45 -12.48 7.62
CA LEU A 89 -7.15 -12.07 8.16
C LEU A 89 -6.59 -13.15 9.08
N GLU A 90 -7.39 -13.72 9.98
CA GLU A 90 -7.00 -14.83 10.85
C GLU A 90 -6.43 -16.01 10.06
N TRP A 91 -7.11 -16.40 8.97
CA TRP A 91 -6.62 -17.46 8.08
C TRP A 91 -5.24 -17.18 7.46
N ARG A 92 -4.88 -15.91 7.24
CA ARG A 92 -3.58 -15.52 6.66
C ARG A 92 -2.49 -15.34 7.72
N ILE A 93 -2.88 -15.27 8.99
CA ILE A 93 -1.98 -15.07 10.13
C ILE A 93 -1.65 -16.41 10.82
N CYS A 94 -2.19 -17.54 10.36
CA CYS A 94 -1.82 -18.87 10.85
C CYS A 94 -0.31 -19.14 10.71
N LEU A 95 0.41 -18.81 11.78
CA LEU A 95 1.64 -19.40 12.28
C LEU A 95 1.27 -20.52 13.26
#